data_AF-A0A354FRC2-F1
#
_entry.id   AF-A0A354FRC2-F1
#
_cell.length_a   1.000
_cell.length_b   1.000
_cell.length_c   1.000
_cell.angle_alpha   90.00
_cell.angle_beta   90.00
_cell.angle_gamma   90.00
#
_symmetry.space_group_name_H-M   'P 1'
#
loop_
_entity.id
_entity.type
_entity.pdbx_description
1 polymer ?
#
loop_
_entity_poly.entity_id
_entity_poly.type
_entity_poly.pdbx_seq_one_letter_code
_entity_poly.pdbx_strand_id
1 'polypeptide(L)'
;MRVDLKKVVIFVLVSVFGQCYAGELDSSQTAWFQKYSTQENAPKPGEMLMNTEKEPELENGFVSLLNGKDLSNWERKGGRSSFDYKDGMIVGTCVPGEPSTYLSTKRTDYSDFVFTCEMRWEIDLNSGIMFRAKSDKKKVVFGPQVEMEGIKKNRGWSGGIYGQSCGGYWYPLWLKEHSKVRGALNKEGWNRVTVMAKGQTVKTWVNGIPAAHWKGDGTYRSGYFALQVHKAKSGMIVWRDLKVKELDQESARLEELDAYWAEVSRTVAEGDFEGYVATCHPAGVLVSGKSESSYPLASALKKWKKEFDETKAGGMKASVDFRFKQRWGDDSTAHETGVFRYASQIKGGEETVAYIELEALLVKKEGSWKVLMEFQKDEKTKVDWDKLK
;
A
#
# COMPACT_ATOMS: atom_id res chain seq x y z
N MET A 1 43.31 43.90 -6.62
CA MET A 1 43.27 42.49 -6.18
C MET A 1 41.81 42.14 -5.94
N ARG A 2 41.21 41.32 -6.81
CA ARG A 2 39.76 41.06 -6.85
C ARG A 2 39.38 40.06 -5.76
N VAL A 3 38.33 40.38 -5.00
CA VAL A 3 37.66 39.47 -4.07
C VAL A 3 36.64 38.66 -4.89
N ASP A 4 36.82 37.35 -4.95
CA ASP A 4 35.93 36.42 -5.68
C ASP A 4 34.84 35.91 -4.73
N LEU A 5 33.63 36.46 -4.90
CA LEU A 5 32.45 36.13 -4.12
C LEU A 5 31.69 35.00 -4.84
N LYS A 6 32.08 33.74 -4.60
CA LYS A 6 31.34 32.59 -5.14
C LYS A 6 30.02 32.42 -4.38
N LYS A 7 28.95 32.83 -5.05
CA LYS A 7 27.55 32.60 -4.69
C LYS A 7 27.32 31.11 -4.45
N VAL A 8 26.98 30.73 -3.22
CA VAL A 8 26.38 29.44 -2.90
C VAL A 8 24.94 29.49 -3.37
N VAL A 9 24.66 28.88 -4.52
CA VAL A 9 23.30 28.64 -4.99
C VAL A 9 22.79 27.39 -4.28
N ILE A 10 21.91 27.58 -3.30
CA ILE A 10 21.15 26.51 -2.67
C ILE A 10 20.15 25.99 -3.71
N PHE A 11 20.40 24.81 -4.26
CA PHE A 11 19.41 24.06 -5.02
C PHE A 11 18.36 23.52 -4.05
N VAL A 12 17.25 24.24 -3.92
CA VAL A 12 16.03 23.67 -3.34
C VAL A 12 15.49 22.67 -4.37
N LEU A 13 15.72 21.38 -4.10
CA LEU A 13 15.12 20.28 -4.86
C LEU A 13 13.64 20.20 -4.49
N VAL A 14 12.83 21.07 -5.10
CA VAL A 14 11.38 20.91 -5.12
C VAL A 14 11.09 19.72 -6.03
N SER A 15 10.76 18.57 -5.43
CA SER A 15 10.23 17.41 -6.15
C SER A 15 8.83 17.74 -6.67
N VAL A 16 8.77 18.49 -7.77
CA VAL A 16 7.56 18.62 -8.56
C VAL A 16 7.35 17.26 -9.22
N PHE A 17 6.40 16.47 -8.73
CA PHE A 17 5.88 15.31 -9.47
C PHE A 17 5.25 15.84 -10.76
N GLY A 18 6.07 15.96 -11.81
CA GLY A 18 5.59 16.31 -13.14
C GLY A 18 4.65 15.22 -13.62
N GLN A 19 3.38 15.55 -13.80
CA GLN A 19 2.50 14.74 -14.65
C GLN A 19 3.09 14.80 -16.06
N CYS A 20 3.84 13.77 -16.44
CA CYS A 20 4.21 13.57 -17.83
C CYS A 20 2.94 13.17 -18.60
N TYR A 21 2.29 14.16 -19.22
CA TYR A 21 1.40 13.91 -20.34
C TYR A 21 2.26 13.41 -21.50
N ALA A 22 1.96 12.23 -22.05
CA ALA A 22 2.64 11.80 -23.26
C ALA A 22 1.87 10.73 -24.02
N GLY A 23 1.98 10.83 -25.34
CA GLY A 23 2.04 9.70 -26.25
C GLY A 23 1.39 9.97 -27.61
N GLU A 24 2.17 9.89 -28.67
CA GLU A 24 1.62 9.71 -30.02
C GLU A 24 1.05 8.30 -30.14
N LEU A 25 -0.04 8.15 -30.90
CA LEU A 25 -0.58 6.84 -31.25
C LEU A 25 0.51 5.99 -31.93
N ASP A 26 0.67 4.74 -31.49
CA ASP A 26 1.55 3.80 -32.16
C ASP A 26 0.91 3.38 -33.50
N SER A 27 1.69 3.40 -34.58
CA SER A 27 1.20 3.06 -35.92
C SER A 27 0.64 1.64 -35.99
N SER A 28 1.19 0.70 -35.21
CA SER A 28 0.69 -0.68 -35.09
C SER A 28 -0.69 -0.77 -34.45
N GLN A 29 -1.16 0.30 -33.80
CA GLN A 29 -2.41 0.34 -33.06
C GLN A 29 -3.50 1.14 -33.77
N THR A 30 -3.24 1.70 -34.97
CA THR A 30 -4.19 2.52 -35.73
C THR A 30 -5.56 1.84 -35.92
N ALA A 31 -5.58 0.57 -36.34
CA ALA A 31 -6.82 -0.16 -36.56
C ALA A 31 -7.61 -0.40 -35.25
N TRP A 32 -6.90 -0.65 -34.15
CA TRP A 32 -7.51 -0.79 -32.83
C TRP A 32 -8.04 0.54 -32.31
N PHE A 33 -7.29 1.62 -32.50
CA PHE A 33 -7.74 2.96 -32.16
C PHE A 33 -9.05 3.29 -32.89
N GLN A 34 -9.12 3.11 -34.20
CA GLN A 34 -10.35 3.34 -34.98
C GLN A 34 -11.54 2.50 -34.48
N LYS A 35 -11.28 1.26 -34.06
CA LYS A 35 -12.33 0.36 -33.55
C LYS A 35 -12.86 0.76 -32.18
N TYR A 36 -12.00 1.28 -31.31
CA TYR A 36 -12.32 1.50 -29.89
C TYR A 36 -12.52 2.97 -29.52
N SER A 37 -12.12 3.93 -30.36
CA SER A 37 -12.18 5.37 -30.08
C SER A 37 -13.60 5.93 -29.92
N THR A 38 -14.62 5.19 -30.37
CA THR A 38 -16.03 5.57 -30.22
C THR A 38 -16.66 5.07 -28.93
N GLN A 39 -15.93 4.30 -28.10
CA GLN A 39 -16.41 3.93 -26.79
C GLN A 39 -16.53 5.17 -25.90
N GLU A 40 -17.54 5.18 -25.03
CA GLU A 40 -17.83 6.28 -24.12
C GLU A 40 -16.61 6.73 -23.31
N ASN A 41 -15.80 5.77 -22.86
CA ASN A 41 -14.63 6.02 -22.03
C ASN A 41 -13.32 6.25 -22.79
N ALA A 42 -13.30 6.05 -24.11
CA ALA A 42 -12.06 5.98 -24.87
C ALA A 42 -11.27 7.29 -24.74
N PRO A 43 -10.03 7.27 -24.20
CA PRO A 43 -9.28 8.50 -24.00
C PRO A 43 -8.76 9.03 -25.35
N LYS A 44 -8.44 10.33 -25.41
CA LYS A 44 -7.61 10.84 -26.51
C LYS A 44 -6.14 10.52 -26.22
N PRO A 45 -5.34 10.06 -27.21
CA PRO A 45 -3.94 9.72 -27.00
C PRO A 45 -3.12 10.79 -26.25
N GLY A 46 -3.25 12.06 -26.63
CA GLY A 46 -2.51 13.17 -26.00
C GLY A 46 -2.98 13.57 -24.59
N GLU A 47 -4.11 13.03 -24.11
CA GLU A 47 -4.64 13.31 -22.76
C GLU A 47 -4.29 12.19 -21.77
N MET A 48 -3.67 11.10 -22.23
CA MET A 48 -3.32 9.96 -21.39
C MET A 48 -2.08 10.27 -20.53
N LEU A 49 -2.12 9.83 -19.27
CA LEU A 49 -1.00 9.91 -18.35
C LEU A 49 -0.09 8.69 -18.52
N MET A 50 1.22 8.84 -18.44
CA MET A 50 2.14 7.68 -18.52
C MET A 50 2.45 7.10 -17.13
N ASN A 51 2.53 5.77 -17.05
CA ASN A 51 3.14 5.10 -15.90
C ASN A 51 4.65 4.90 -16.15
N THR A 52 5.49 5.61 -15.40
CA THR A 52 6.96 5.48 -15.47
C THR A 52 7.55 4.92 -14.17
N GLU A 53 6.71 4.59 -13.20
CA GLU A 53 7.13 4.12 -11.88
C GLU A 53 7.49 2.63 -11.92
N LYS A 54 8.47 2.23 -11.11
CA LYS A 54 8.75 0.81 -10.87
C LYS A 54 7.54 0.14 -10.21
N GLU A 55 7.40 -1.16 -10.43
CA GLU A 55 6.43 -1.97 -9.68
C GLU A 55 6.69 -1.80 -8.17
N PRO A 56 5.66 -1.63 -7.33
CA PRO A 56 5.83 -1.58 -5.87
C PRO A 56 6.49 -2.86 -5.33
N GLU A 57 7.22 -2.76 -4.22
CA GLU A 57 7.72 -3.91 -3.47
C GLU A 57 6.55 -4.79 -2.99
N LEU A 58 6.69 -6.12 -3.11
CA LEU A 58 5.60 -7.09 -2.93
C LEU A 58 5.83 -8.05 -1.76
N GLU A 59 6.89 -7.84 -0.97
CA GLU A 59 7.36 -8.73 0.07
C GLU A 59 6.63 -8.54 1.40
N ASN A 60 6.30 -7.29 1.76
CA ASN A 60 5.86 -6.94 3.12
C ASN A 60 4.51 -6.22 3.16
N GLY A 61 3.72 -6.48 4.20
CA GLY A 61 2.44 -5.81 4.46
C GLY A 61 1.27 -6.32 3.62
N PHE A 62 1.44 -7.43 2.91
CA PHE A 62 0.38 -8.05 2.14
C PHE A 62 -0.37 -9.12 2.94
N VAL A 63 -1.69 -9.13 2.82
CA VAL A 63 -2.57 -10.16 3.32
C VAL A 63 -3.04 -11.04 2.15
N SER A 64 -2.93 -12.35 2.31
CA SER A 64 -3.45 -13.31 1.32
C SER A 64 -4.97 -13.22 1.23
N LEU A 65 -5.48 -13.13 0.00
CA LEU A 65 -6.91 -13.28 -0.31
C LEU A 65 -7.33 -14.75 -0.44
N LEU A 66 -6.37 -15.68 -0.39
CA LEU A 66 -6.61 -17.12 -0.31
C LEU A 66 -6.51 -17.55 1.15
N ASN A 67 -7.51 -18.30 1.63
CA ASN A 67 -7.52 -18.82 3.01
C ASN A 67 -6.72 -20.12 3.19
N GLY A 68 -6.09 -20.63 2.11
CA GLY A 68 -5.29 -21.86 2.11
C GLY A 68 -6.10 -23.16 2.05
N LYS A 69 -7.43 -23.10 2.00
CA LYS A 69 -8.31 -24.27 2.14
C LYS A 69 -9.38 -24.38 1.06
N ASP A 70 -10.12 -23.30 0.81
CA ASP A 70 -11.30 -23.30 -0.06
C ASP A 70 -11.65 -21.89 -0.57
N LEU A 71 -12.81 -21.75 -1.21
CA LEU A 71 -13.34 -20.48 -1.72
C LEU A 71 -14.40 -19.86 -0.80
N SER A 72 -14.43 -20.18 0.51
CA SER A 72 -15.47 -19.73 1.44
C SER A 72 -15.51 -18.20 1.63
N ASN A 73 -14.42 -17.50 1.37
CA ASN A 73 -14.35 -16.03 1.38
C ASN A 73 -14.69 -15.39 0.01
N TRP A 74 -15.14 -16.20 -0.96
CA TRP A 74 -15.51 -15.76 -2.31
C TRP A 74 -16.98 -16.07 -2.63
N GLU A 75 -17.51 -15.40 -3.64
CA GLU A 75 -18.85 -15.57 -4.18
C GLU A 75 -18.78 -15.58 -5.71
N ARG A 76 -19.44 -16.54 -6.35
CA ARG A 76 -19.56 -16.58 -7.81
C ARG A 76 -20.72 -15.70 -8.27
N LYS A 77 -20.47 -14.84 -9.26
CA LYS A 77 -21.44 -13.93 -9.87
C LYS A 77 -21.43 -14.06 -11.39
N GLY A 78 -22.58 -13.89 -12.03
CA GLY A 78 -22.71 -13.90 -13.50
C GLY A 78 -23.13 -15.25 -14.04
N GLY A 79 -22.39 -15.76 -15.03
CA GLY A 79 -22.67 -17.06 -15.67
C GLY A 79 -22.39 -18.28 -14.79
N ARG A 80 -22.25 -19.44 -15.43
CA ARG A 80 -22.09 -20.74 -14.76
C ARG A 80 -20.69 -21.36 -14.88
N SER A 81 -19.68 -20.64 -15.35
CA SER A 81 -18.28 -21.13 -15.30
C SER A 81 -17.92 -21.56 -13.87
N SER A 82 -17.12 -22.62 -13.74
CA SER A 82 -16.74 -23.16 -12.42
C SER A 82 -15.47 -22.50 -11.90
N PHE A 83 -15.34 -22.51 -10.57
CA PHE A 83 -14.13 -22.11 -9.87
C PHE A 83 -13.85 -23.14 -8.79
N ASP A 84 -12.66 -23.71 -8.81
CA ASP A 84 -12.19 -24.69 -7.84
C ASP A 84 -10.93 -24.17 -7.16
N TYR A 85 -10.72 -24.53 -5.89
CA TYR A 85 -9.45 -24.29 -5.19
C TYR A 85 -8.65 -25.59 -5.13
N LYS A 86 -7.45 -25.59 -5.72
CA LYS A 86 -6.57 -26.77 -5.80
C LYS A 86 -5.12 -26.34 -5.68
N ASP A 87 -4.37 -26.99 -4.78
CA ASP A 87 -2.92 -26.83 -4.64
C ASP A 87 -2.45 -25.36 -4.51
N GLY A 88 -3.16 -24.57 -3.71
CA GLY A 88 -2.83 -23.15 -3.52
C GLY A 88 -3.33 -22.22 -4.63
N MET A 89 -4.07 -22.74 -5.62
CA MET A 89 -4.50 -22.01 -6.82
C MET A 89 -6.02 -22.01 -6.96
N ILE A 90 -6.54 -20.94 -7.56
CA ILE A 90 -7.91 -20.89 -8.08
C ILE A 90 -7.87 -21.33 -9.53
N VAL A 91 -8.71 -22.30 -9.90
CA VAL A 91 -8.86 -22.80 -11.26
C VAL A 91 -10.24 -22.38 -11.79
N GLY A 92 -10.26 -21.47 -12.77
CA GLY A 92 -11.48 -21.04 -13.45
C GLY A 92 -11.68 -21.79 -14.76
N THR A 93 -12.81 -22.48 -14.92
CA THR A 93 -13.11 -23.25 -16.14
C THR A 93 -14.36 -22.71 -16.83
N CYS A 94 -14.21 -22.32 -18.09
CA CYS A 94 -15.28 -21.80 -18.92
C CYS A 94 -16.34 -22.87 -19.19
N VAL A 95 -17.62 -22.51 -18.98
CA VAL A 95 -18.75 -23.29 -19.47
C VAL A 95 -19.26 -22.67 -20.78
N PRO A 96 -19.21 -23.39 -21.92
CA PRO A 96 -19.61 -22.86 -23.21
C PRO A 96 -21.08 -22.41 -23.23
N GLY A 97 -21.36 -21.31 -23.93
CA GLY A 97 -22.72 -20.76 -24.06
C GLY A 97 -23.15 -19.83 -22.92
N GLU A 98 -22.42 -19.82 -21.80
CA GLU A 98 -22.73 -18.99 -20.65
C GLU A 98 -22.25 -17.54 -20.77
N PRO A 99 -22.89 -16.59 -20.06
CA PRO A 99 -22.31 -15.27 -19.82
C PRO A 99 -20.96 -15.36 -19.09
N SER A 100 -20.19 -14.26 -19.12
CA SER A 100 -18.97 -14.16 -18.30
C SER A 100 -19.29 -14.38 -16.82
N THR A 101 -18.41 -15.08 -16.13
CA THR A 101 -18.57 -15.42 -14.71
C THR A 101 -17.40 -14.84 -13.94
N TYR A 102 -17.69 -14.36 -12.74
CA TYR A 102 -16.75 -13.68 -11.87
C TYR A 102 -16.71 -14.40 -10.52
N LEU A 103 -15.51 -14.68 -10.02
CA LEU A 103 -15.32 -15.08 -8.64
C LEU A 103 -14.91 -13.83 -7.84
N SER A 104 -15.81 -13.33 -7.02
CA SER A 104 -15.68 -12.07 -6.28
C SER A 104 -15.36 -12.30 -4.81
N THR A 105 -14.52 -11.46 -4.21
CA THR A 105 -14.36 -11.47 -2.75
C THR A 105 -15.68 -11.12 -2.07
N LYS A 106 -16.02 -11.78 -0.95
CA LYS A 106 -17.19 -11.42 -0.13
C LYS A 106 -17.02 -10.05 0.54
N ARG A 107 -15.79 -9.68 0.87
CA ARG A 107 -15.45 -8.33 1.35
C ARG A 107 -15.57 -7.33 0.19
N THR A 108 -16.23 -6.20 0.42
CA THR A 108 -16.67 -5.25 -0.62
C THR A 108 -16.22 -3.81 -0.43
N ASP A 109 -15.28 -3.55 0.48
CA ASP A 109 -14.89 -2.21 0.93
C ASP A 109 -13.41 -1.89 0.68
N TYR A 110 -12.70 -2.67 -0.14
CA TYR A 110 -11.31 -2.36 -0.51
C TYR A 110 -11.24 -1.01 -1.22
N SER A 111 -10.54 -0.06 -0.60
CA SER A 111 -10.45 1.32 -1.08
C SER A 111 -9.08 1.56 -1.71
N ASP A 112 -8.09 2.02 -0.95
CA ASP A 112 -6.73 2.27 -1.38
C ASP A 112 -5.85 1.05 -1.09
N PHE A 113 -5.22 0.49 -2.12
CA PHE A 113 -4.47 -0.75 -2.00
C PHE A 113 -3.37 -0.89 -3.06
N VAL A 114 -2.44 -1.81 -2.78
CA VAL A 114 -1.71 -2.57 -3.80
C VAL A 114 -2.26 -4.00 -3.81
N PHE A 115 -2.78 -4.43 -4.94
CA PHE A 115 -3.21 -5.81 -5.19
C PHE A 115 -2.23 -6.46 -6.15
N THR A 116 -1.90 -7.73 -5.95
CA THR A 116 -1.16 -8.52 -6.92
C THR A 116 -1.65 -9.96 -6.98
N CYS A 117 -1.50 -10.58 -8.14
CA CYS A 117 -1.65 -12.01 -8.32
C CYS A 117 -0.80 -12.50 -9.49
N GLU A 118 -0.52 -13.80 -9.52
CA GLU A 118 -0.03 -14.47 -10.71
C GLU A 118 -1.15 -15.23 -11.41
N MET A 119 -1.16 -15.21 -12.74
CA MET A 119 -2.13 -15.93 -13.56
C MET A 119 -1.51 -16.60 -14.78
N ARG A 120 -2.10 -17.71 -15.21
CA ARG A 120 -1.69 -18.46 -16.41
C ARG A 120 -2.92 -19.05 -17.10
N TRP A 121 -2.87 -19.10 -18.43
CA TRP A 121 -3.88 -19.79 -19.24
C TRP A 121 -3.49 -21.25 -19.44
N GLU A 122 -4.36 -22.17 -19.04
CA GLU A 122 -4.29 -23.58 -19.45
C GLU A 122 -4.95 -23.77 -20.82
N ILE A 123 -6.04 -23.04 -21.05
CA ILE A 123 -6.74 -22.98 -22.34
C ILE A 123 -7.07 -21.51 -22.60
N ASP A 124 -6.67 -21.00 -23.76
CA ASP A 124 -6.80 -19.61 -24.18
C ASP A 124 -8.22 -19.05 -23.96
N LEU A 125 -8.32 -17.92 -23.24
CA LEU A 125 -9.51 -17.09 -23.09
C LEU A 125 -9.12 -15.66 -22.73
N ASN A 126 -9.99 -14.69 -23.02
CA ASN A 126 -9.83 -13.35 -22.47
C ASN A 126 -10.24 -13.36 -20.99
N SER A 127 -9.49 -12.67 -20.13
CA SER A 127 -9.76 -12.58 -18.70
C SER A 127 -9.54 -11.14 -18.22
N GLY A 128 -9.59 -10.96 -16.92
CA GLY A 128 -9.26 -9.72 -16.25
C GLY A 128 -9.46 -9.86 -14.76
N ILE A 129 -8.90 -8.89 -14.04
CA ILE A 129 -9.10 -8.75 -12.60
C ILE A 129 -9.89 -7.47 -12.37
N MET A 130 -11.12 -7.64 -11.92
CA MET A 130 -11.96 -6.55 -11.42
C MET A 130 -11.38 -6.06 -10.10
N PHE A 131 -11.36 -4.74 -9.91
CA PHE A 131 -10.97 -4.11 -8.65
C PHE A 131 -11.92 -2.96 -8.35
N ARG A 132 -12.15 -2.64 -7.07
CA ARG A 132 -13.19 -1.68 -6.65
C ARG A 132 -14.53 -1.90 -7.35
N ALA A 133 -14.84 -3.18 -7.63
CA ALA A 133 -15.99 -3.56 -8.41
C ALA A 133 -17.26 -3.55 -7.55
N LYS A 134 -18.39 -3.40 -8.24
CA LYS A 134 -19.71 -3.29 -7.62
C LYS A 134 -20.70 -4.20 -8.33
N SER A 135 -21.76 -4.55 -7.59
CA SER A 135 -22.96 -5.24 -8.09
C SER A 135 -24.17 -4.38 -7.77
N ASP A 136 -25.17 -4.40 -8.64
CA ASP A 136 -26.50 -3.86 -8.35
C ASP A 136 -27.60 -4.72 -9.01
N LYS A 137 -28.86 -4.29 -8.91
CA LYS A 137 -30.01 -5.03 -9.47
C LYS A 137 -29.97 -5.16 -11.00
N LYS A 138 -29.29 -4.27 -11.71
CA LYS A 138 -29.22 -4.19 -13.18
C LYS A 138 -27.93 -4.80 -13.72
N LYS A 139 -26.82 -4.69 -12.99
CA LYS A 139 -25.48 -5.11 -13.41
C LYS A 139 -24.90 -6.08 -12.38
N VAL A 140 -24.66 -7.30 -12.85
CA VAL A 140 -24.15 -8.39 -11.99
C VAL A 140 -22.76 -8.07 -11.44
N VAL A 141 -21.84 -7.62 -12.30
CA VAL A 141 -20.53 -7.10 -11.94
C VAL A 141 -20.20 -5.94 -12.86
N PHE A 142 -19.81 -4.80 -12.29
CA PHE A 142 -19.42 -3.62 -13.04
C PHE A 142 -18.34 -2.81 -12.31
N GLY A 143 -17.62 -1.97 -13.05
CA GLY A 143 -16.53 -1.15 -12.54
C GLY A 143 -15.22 -1.41 -13.29
N PRO A 144 -14.08 -0.98 -12.70
CA PRO A 144 -12.81 -1.08 -13.38
C PRO A 144 -12.22 -2.49 -13.32
N GLN A 145 -11.64 -2.87 -14.45
CA GLN A 145 -11.02 -4.16 -14.69
C GLN A 145 -9.62 -3.92 -15.24
N VAL A 146 -8.62 -4.62 -14.70
CA VAL A 146 -7.36 -4.79 -15.42
C VAL A 146 -7.57 -5.85 -16.48
N GLU A 147 -7.46 -5.44 -17.74
CA GLU A 147 -7.57 -6.33 -18.89
C GLU A 147 -6.44 -7.35 -18.88
N MET A 148 -6.75 -8.63 -19.12
CA MET A 148 -5.75 -9.66 -19.36
C MET A 148 -6.14 -10.46 -20.59
N GLU A 149 -5.49 -10.14 -21.71
CA GLU A 149 -5.83 -10.76 -22.98
C GLU A 149 -5.41 -12.23 -23.05
N GLY A 150 -6.17 -13.02 -23.81
CA GLY A 150 -5.76 -14.38 -24.15
C GLY A 150 -4.49 -14.39 -25.00
N ILE A 151 -3.74 -15.49 -24.92
CA ILE A 151 -2.43 -15.70 -25.54
C ILE A 151 -2.44 -15.66 -27.07
N LYS A 152 -3.61 -15.88 -27.71
CA LYS A 152 -3.77 -15.82 -29.17
C LYS A 152 -4.10 -14.43 -29.70
N LYS A 153 -4.54 -13.49 -28.85
CA LYS A 153 -4.78 -12.11 -29.28
C LYS A 153 -3.45 -11.36 -29.44
N ASN A 154 -3.47 -10.32 -30.28
CA ASN A 154 -2.28 -9.56 -30.67
C ASN A 154 -2.42 -8.04 -30.45
N ARG A 155 -3.43 -7.60 -29.70
CA ARG A 155 -3.63 -6.17 -29.40
C ARG A 155 -2.59 -5.68 -28.37
N GLY A 156 -2.26 -6.51 -27.40
CA GLY A 156 -1.24 -6.27 -26.38
C GLY A 156 -1.75 -5.41 -25.21
N TRP A 157 -3.05 -5.35 -24.94
CA TRP A 157 -3.61 -4.44 -23.92
C TRP A 157 -3.70 -5.07 -22.52
N SER A 158 -3.02 -6.20 -22.26
CA SER A 158 -2.89 -6.74 -20.91
C SER A 158 -2.24 -5.72 -19.97
N GLY A 159 -2.88 -5.46 -18.83
CA GLY A 159 -2.52 -4.38 -17.91
C GLY A 159 -3.26 -3.05 -18.15
N GLY A 160 -3.98 -2.90 -19.27
CA GLY A 160 -4.86 -1.76 -19.52
C GLY A 160 -6.09 -1.76 -18.61
N ILE A 161 -6.80 -0.63 -18.54
CA ILE A 161 -8.01 -0.48 -17.71
C ILE A 161 -9.27 -0.49 -18.59
N TYR A 162 -10.13 -1.48 -18.38
CA TYR A 162 -11.43 -1.62 -19.02
C TYR A 162 -12.57 -1.31 -18.04
N GLY A 163 -13.56 -0.53 -18.48
CA GLY A 163 -14.80 -0.28 -17.76
C GLY A 163 -15.83 -1.37 -18.03
N GLN A 164 -15.75 -2.46 -17.27
CA GLN A 164 -16.67 -3.58 -17.36
C GLN A 164 -18.09 -3.11 -17.08
N SER A 165 -18.96 -3.24 -18.09
CA SER A 165 -20.35 -2.74 -18.06
C SER A 165 -20.48 -1.24 -17.73
N CYS A 166 -19.44 -0.45 -18.05
CA CYS A 166 -19.32 0.96 -17.68
C CYS A 166 -18.69 1.82 -18.78
N GLY A 167 -18.97 1.57 -20.07
CA GLY A 167 -18.57 2.49 -21.16
C GLY A 167 -17.29 2.12 -21.92
N GLY A 168 -16.66 0.96 -21.63
CA GLY A 168 -15.50 0.48 -22.39
C GLY A 168 -14.14 0.92 -21.83
N TYR A 169 -13.09 0.96 -22.64
CA TYR A 169 -11.72 1.22 -22.19
C TYR A 169 -11.54 2.64 -21.63
N TRP A 170 -11.13 2.73 -20.37
CA TRP A 170 -10.60 3.97 -19.78
C TRP A 170 -9.11 4.16 -20.10
N TYR A 171 -8.37 3.06 -20.21
CA TYR A 171 -6.94 3.11 -20.48
C TYR A 171 -6.49 1.93 -21.36
N PRO A 172 -6.62 2.03 -22.69
CA PRO A 172 -6.03 1.09 -23.64
C PRO A 172 -4.52 1.36 -23.83
N LEU A 173 -3.76 0.37 -24.27
CA LEU A 173 -2.30 0.47 -24.37
C LEU A 173 -1.83 0.78 -25.81
N TRP A 174 -2.39 1.82 -26.44
CA TRP A 174 -2.16 2.10 -27.87
C TRP A 174 -1.04 3.11 -28.21
N LEU A 175 -0.48 3.78 -27.21
CA LEU A 175 0.62 4.76 -27.40
C LEU A 175 1.96 4.09 -27.70
N LYS A 176 2.90 4.80 -28.33
CA LYS A 176 4.25 4.29 -28.66
C LYS A 176 4.98 3.77 -27.42
N GLU A 177 4.86 4.47 -26.31
CA GLU A 177 5.49 4.20 -25.03
C GLU A 177 5.03 2.85 -24.43
N HIS A 178 3.85 2.36 -24.81
CA HIS A 178 3.35 1.06 -24.35
C HIS A 178 3.93 -0.13 -25.10
N SER A 179 4.81 0.08 -26.10
CA SER A 179 5.36 -1.03 -26.91
C SER A 179 5.97 -2.14 -26.08
N LYS A 180 6.71 -1.79 -25.02
CA LYS A 180 7.34 -2.76 -24.12
C LYS A 180 6.31 -3.62 -23.39
N VAL A 181 5.25 -3.00 -22.85
CA VAL A 181 4.22 -3.74 -22.10
C VAL A 181 3.30 -4.56 -23.01
N ARG A 182 3.06 -4.12 -24.25
CA ARG A 182 2.33 -4.92 -25.24
C ARG A 182 3.00 -6.26 -25.54
N GLY A 183 4.32 -6.35 -25.37
CA GLY A 183 5.11 -7.57 -25.50
C GLY A 183 5.40 -8.31 -24.19
N ALA A 184 4.86 -7.87 -23.04
CA ALA A 184 5.25 -8.38 -21.72
C ALA A 184 4.66 -9.73 -21.35
N LEU A 185 3.60 -10.16 -22.03
CA LEU A 185 2.86 -11.36 -21.66
C LEU A 185 3.70 -12.62 -21.92
N ASN A 186 3.96 -13.39 -20.86
CA ASN A 186 4.48 -14.74 -20.94
C ASN A 186 3.35 -15.69 -21.38
N LYS A 187 3.34 -16.06 -22.67
CA LYS A 187 2.26 -16.87 -23.25
C LYS A 187 2.28 -18.34 -22.81
N GLU A 188 3.39 -18.82 -22.25
CA GLU A 188 3.59 -20.23 -21.87
C GLU A 188 3.61 -20.43 -20.36
N GLY A 189 3.52 -19.35 -19.57
CA GLY A 189 3.77 -19.40 -18.14
C GLY A 189 2.97 -18.40 -17.33
N TRP A 190 3.46 -18.16 -16.12
CA TRP A 190 2.85 -17.25 -15.16
C TRP A 190 3.08 -15.80 -15.57
N ASN A 191 2.05 -14.99 -15.34
CA ASN A 191 2.05 -13.56 -15.52
C ASN A 191 1.64 -12.90 -14.22
N ARG A 192 2.50 -12.07 -13.66
CA ARG A 192 2.17 -11.25 -12.50
C ARG A 192 1.44 -9.99 -12.95
N VAL A 193 0.31 -9.72 -12.32
CA VAL A 193 -0.47 -8.50 -12.51
C VAL A 193 -0.50 -7.76 -11.18
N THR A 194 -0.07 -6.51 -11.19
CA THR A 194 -0.08 -5.65 -10.00
C THR A 194 -0.91 -4.41 -10.28
N VAL A 195 -1.73 -4.02 -9.29
CA VAL A 195 -2.62 -2.86 -9.34
C VAL A 195 -2.41 -2.03 -8.09
N MET A 196 -1.97 -0.80 -8.24
CA MET A 196 -2.00 0.19 -7.17
C MET A 196 -3.18 1.12 -7.42
N ALA A 197 -4.11 1.18 -6.47
CA ALA A 197 -5.21 2.14 -6.48
C ALA A 197 -5.08 3.02 -5.23
N LYS A 198 -4.84 4.33 -5.42
CA LYS A 198 -4.69 5.32 -4.34
C LYS A 198 -5.49 6.56 -4.65
N GLY A 199 -6.53 6.82 -3.86
CA GLY A 199 -7.52 7.85 -4.14
C GLY A 199 -8.19 7.61 -5.49
N GLN A 200 -7.97 8.53 -6.44
CA GLN A 200 -8.49 8.44 -7.82
C GLN A 200 -7.45 7.88 -8.80
N THR A 201 -6.20 7.72 -8.38
CA THR A 201 -5.11 7.28 -9.24
C THR A 201 -5.01 5.76 -9.20
N VAL A 202 -4.98 5.16 -10.38
CA VAL A 202 -4.74 3.74 -10.58
C VAL A 202 -3.53 3.56 -11.48
N LYS A 203 -2.59 2.71 -11.07
CA LYS A 203 -1.46 2.29 -11.86
C LYS A 203 -1.37 0.78 -11.90
N THR A 204 -0.92 0.25 -13.03
CA THR A 204 -0.81 -1.20 -13.21
C THR A 204 0.56 -1.57 -13.77
N TRP A 205 0.95 -2.82 -13.48
CA TRP A 205 2.15 -3.45 -14.00
C TRP A 205 1.83 -4.87 -14.44
N VAL A 206 2.50 -5.33 -15.50
CA VAL A 206 2.48 -6.71 -15.96
C VAL A 206 3.92 -7.21 -15.99
N ASN A 207 4.23 -8.25 -15.22
CA ASN A 207 5.58 -8.81 -15.09
C ASN A 207 6.63 -7.73 -14.72
N GLY A 208 6.26 -6.80 -13.84
CA GLY A 208 7.11 -5.67 -13.43
C GLY A 208 7.22 -4.53 -14.45
N ILE A 209 6.59 -4.65 -15.62
CA ILE A 209 6.61 -3.61 -16.67
C ILE A 209 5.41 -2.67 -16.47
N PRO A 210 5.63 -1.34 -16.37
CA PRO A 210 4.55 -0.37 -16.22
C PRO A 210 3.56 -0.42 -17.39
N ALA A 211 2.26 -0.44 -17.07
CA ALA A 211 1.18 -0.53 -18.06
C ALA A 211 0.33 0.76 -18.08
N ALA A 212 -0.72 0.83 -17.26
CA ALA A 212 -1.65 1.95 -17.24
C ALA A 212 -1.31 2.96 -16.13
N HIS A 213 -1.64 4.23 -16.38
CA HIS A 213 -1.77 5.28 -15.36
C HIS A 213 -3.10 5.99 -15.60
N TRP A 214 -4.14 5.48 -14.96
CA TRP A 214 -5.49 6.01 -15.06
C TRP A 214 -5.83 6.89 -13.87
N LYS A 215 -6.37 8.09 -14.12
CA LYS A 215 -6.99 8.92 -13.08
C LYS A 215 -8.50 8.86 -13.27
N GLY A 216 -9.18 8.17 -12.36
CA GLY A 216 -10.64 8.10 -12.33
C GLY A 216 -11.27 9.44 -11.93
N ASP A 217 -12.58 9.52 -12.09
CA ASP A 217 -13.45 10.67 -11.74
C ASP A 217 -13.94 10.64 -10.28
N GLY A 218 -13.58 9.61 -9.52
CA GLY A 218 -14.04 9.39 -8.15
C GLY A 218 -15.31 8.54 -8.03
N THR A 219 -15.88 8.02 -9.12
CA THR A 219 -17.06 7.13 -9.07
C THR A 219 -16.75 5.78 -8.40
N TYR A 220 -15.53 5.26 -8.62
CA TYR A 220 -15.07 3.96 -8.10
C TYR A 220 -13.96 4.15 -7.05
N ARG A 221 -14.37 4.46 -5.82
CA ARG A 221 -13.47 4.64 -4.66
C ARG A 221 -13.22 3.39 -3.84
N SER A 222 -14.20 2.49 -3.78
CA SER A 222 -14.11 1.22 -3.07
C SER A 222 -14.99 0.15 -3.71
N GLY A 223 -14.70 -1.11 -3.40
CA GLY A 223 -15.46 -2.26 -3.88
C GLY A 223 -14.76 -3.59 -3.59
N TYR A 224 -15.22 -4.66 -4.24
CA TYR A 224 -14.59 -5.99 -4.14
C TYR A 224 -13.59 -6.22 -5.28
N PHE A 225 -12.74 -7.25 -5.13
CA PHE A 225 -11.98 -7.82 -6.23
C PHE A 225 -12.78 -8.93 -6.92
N ALA A 226 -12.58 -9.16 -8.22
CA ALA A 226 -13.13 -10.33 -8.88
C ALA A 226 -12.28 -10.88 -10.02
N LEU A 227 -12.20 -12.21 -10.13
CA LEU A 227 -11.50 -12.91 -11.20
C LEU A 227 -12.48 -13.27 -12.32
N GLN A 228 -12.18 -12.88 -13.55
CA GLN A 228 -13.07 -13.11 -14.69
C GLN A 228 -12.73 -14.40 -15.45
N VAL A 229 -13.74 -15.23 -15.66
CA VAL A 229 -13.78 -16.20 -16.77
C VAL A 229 -14.74 -15.64 -17.82
N HIS A 230 -14.19 -15.09 -18.90
CA HIS A 230 -15.00 -14.49 -19.97
C HIS A 230 -15.79 -15.56 -20.73
N LYS A 231 -16.98 -15.17 -21.20
CA LYS A 231 -17.78 -15.97 -22.16
C LYS A 231 -16.93 -16.41 -23.36
N ALA A 232 -16.75 -17.71 -23.54
CA ALA A 232 -16.01 -18.28 -24.66
C ALA A 232 -16.58 -19.65 -25.05
N LYS A 233 -16.05 -20.24 -26.13
CA LYS A 233 -16.36 -21.63 -26.51
C LYS A 233 -15.58 -22.66 -25.68
N SER A 234 -14.47 -22.24 -25.10
CA SER A 234 -13.57 -23.01 -24.25
C SER A 234 -12.67 -22.05 -23.51
N GLY A 235 -12.13 -22.47 -22.37
CA GLY A 235 -11.18 -21.65 -21.62
C GLY A 235 -10.93 -22.22 -20.24
N MET A 236 -9.68 -22.14 -19.80
CA MET A 236 -9.26 -22.51 -18.46
C MET A 236 -8.09 -21.64 -18.06
N ILE A 237 -8.18 -21.06 -16.87
CA ILE A 237 -7.22 -20.11 -16.35
C ILE A 237 -6.99 -20.37 -14.87
N VAL A 238 -5.76 -20.19 -14.43
CA VAL A 238 -5.37 -20.42 -13.04
C VAL A 238 -4.80 -19.14 -12.45
N TRP A 239 -5.08 -18.92 -11.16
CA TRP A 239 -4.54 -17.80 -10.38
C TRP A 239 -3.92 -18.31 -9.08
N ARG A 240 -2.81 -17.69 -8.67
CA ARG A 240 -2.13 -17.96 -7.40
C ARG A 240 -1.53 -16.69 -6.80
N ASP A 241 -1.09 -16.78 -5.55
CA ASP A 241 -0.48 -15.67 -4.81
C ASP A 241 -1.33 -14.38 -4.86
N LEU A 242 -2.65 -14.53 -4.69
CA LEU A 242 -3.57 -13.40 -4.64
C LEU A 242 -3.45 -12.73 -3.29
N LYS A 243 -2.95 -11.50 -3.26
CA LYS A 243 -2.72 -10.76 -2.03
C LYS A 243 -2.94 -9.27 -2.19
N VAL A 244 -3.27 -8.62 -1.10
CA VAL A 244 -3.55 -7.19 -1.04
C VAL A 244 -2.85 -6.53 0.15
N LYS A 245 -2.27 -5.35 -0.07
CA LYS A 245 -1.80 -4.43 0.96
C LYS A 245 -2.71 -3.20 0.93
N GLU A 246 -3.48 -2.96 2.00
CA GLU A 246 -4.31 -1.78 2.14
C GLU A 246 -3.47 -0.56 2.56
N LEU A 247 -3.65 0.56 1.87
CA LEU A 247 -2.83 1.77 2.01
C LEU A 247 -3.49 2.83 2.90
N ASP A 248 -4.82 2.83 2.98
CA ASP A 248 -5.60 3.68 3.89
C ASP A 248 -5.43 3.25 5.35
N GLN A 249 -5.44 1.95 5.62
CA GLN A 249 -5.12 1.39 6.94
C GLN A 249 -3.70 1.76 7.39
N GLU A 250 -2.73 1.74 6.46
CA GLU A 250 -1.35 2.16 6.75
C GLU A 250 -1.31 3.65 7.13
N SER A 251 -2.00 4.53 6.38
CA SER A 251 -2.07 5.96 6.70
C SER A 251 -2.73 6.22 8.05
N ALA A 252 -3.91 5.64 8.29
CA ALA A 252 -4.65 5.82 9.54
C ALA A 252 -3.87 5.29 10.75
N ARG A 253 -3.23 4.12 10.62
CA ARG A 253 -2.35 3.57 11.64
C ARG A 253 -1.19 4.51 11.96
N LEU A 254 -0.52 5.06 10.94
CA LEU A 254 0.59 5.98 11.15
C LEU A 254 0.14 7.28 11.82
N GLU A 255 -1.02 7.83 11.46
CA GLU A 255 -1.62 8.99 12.12
C GLU A 255 -1.94 8.71 13.60
N GLU A 256 -2.51 7.54 13.91
CA GLU A 256 -2.76 7.14 15.29
C GLU A 256 -1.48 6.94 16.09
N LEU A 257 -0.43 6.37 15.48
CA LEU A 257 0.87 6.19 16.12
C LEU A 257 1.57 7.54 16.32
N ASP A 258 1.44 8.48 15.40
CA ASP A 258 1.94 9.85 15.57
C ASP A 258 1.25 10.54 16.73
N ALA A 259 -0.07 10.38 16.87
CA ALA A 259 -0.82 10.86 18.03
C ALA A 259 -0.37 10.18 19.33
N TYR A 260 -0.10 8.86 19.30
CA TYR A 260 0.46 8.12 20.44
C TYR A 260 1.80 8.71 20.89
N TRP A 261 2.76 8.90 19.97
CA TRP A 261 4.08 9.43 20.32
C TRP A 261 4.02 10.90 20.75
N ALA A 262 3.12 11.69 20.18
CA ALA A 262 2.86 13.05 20.64
C ALA A 262 2.30 13.07 22.08
N GLU A 263 1.45 12.11 22.44
CA GLU A 263 0.95 11.96 23.81
C GLU A 263 2.05 11.53 24.79
N VAL A 264 2.95 10.63 24.39
CA VAL A 264 4.15 10.29 25.16
C VAL A 264 5.01 11.54 25.39
N SER A 265 5.25 12.34 24.35
CA SER A 265 5.99 13.61 24.46
C SER A 265 5.31 14.61 25.39
N ARG A 266 3.98 14.80 25.27
CA ARG A 266 3.18 15.69 26.13
C ARG A 266 3.29 15.28 27.59
N THR A 267 3.06 14.00 27.88
CA THR A 267 3.03 13.50 29.26
C THR A 267 4.37 13.69 29.97
N VAL A 268 5.49 13.49 29.27
CA VAL A 268 6.83 13.80 29.80
C VAL A 268 7.00 15.31 30.04
N ALA A 269 6.61 16.14 29.08
CA ALA A 269 6.80 17.60 29.18
C ALA A 269 5.96 18.25 30.30
N GLU A 270 4.78 17.70 30.58
CA GLU A 270 3.87 18.19 31.61
C GLU A 270 4.07 17.52 32.98
N GLY A 271 4.91 16.48 33.07
CA GLY A 271 5.03 15.67 34.28
C GLY A 271 3.76 14.87 34.60
N ASP A 272 2.98 14.50 33.58
CA ASP A 272 1.77 13.68 33.70
C ASP A 272 2.10 12.18 33.76
N PHE A 273 2.46 11.73 34.96
CA PHE A 273 2.86 10.34 35.19
C PHE A 273 1.74 9.34 34.88
N GLU A 274 0.49 9.62 35.26
CA GLU A 274 -0.63 8.71 35.03
C GLU A 274 -0.96 8.61 33.53
N GLY A 275 -0.90 9.74 32.80
CA GLY A 275 -1.01 9.74 31.35
C GLY A 275 0.10 8.91 30.69
N TYR A 276 1.35 9.06 31.13
CA TYR A 276 2.47 8.26 30.61
C TYR A 276 2.29 6.76 30.90
N VAL A 277 1.91 6.38 32.12
CA VAL A 277 1.60 4.98 32.48
C VAL A 277 0.48 4.43 31.60
N ALA A 278 -0.52 5.24 31.26
CA ALA A 278 -1.58 4.84 30.35
C ALA A 278 -1.09 4.55 28.93
N THR A 279 0.07 5.05 28.50
CA THR A 279 0.67 4.65 27.20
C THR A 279 1.35 3.28 27.26
N CYS A 280 1.61 2.74 28.45
CA CYS A 280 2.33 1.49 28.64
C CYS A 280 1.40 0.28 28.72
N HIS A 281 1.75 -0.82 28.06
CA HIS A 281 1.06 -2.08 28.27
C HIS A 281 1.41 -2.64 29.67
N PRO A 282 0.47 -3.23 30.43
CA PRO A 282 0.75 -3.75 31.77
C PRO A 282 1.82 -4.86 31.81
N ALA A 283 1.90 -5.66 30.75
CA ALA A 283 2.95 -6.67 30.54
C ALA A 283 4.18 -6.12 29.80
N GLY A 284 4.34 -4.80 29.75
CA GLY A 284 5.40 -4.13 29.01
C GLY A 284 6.80 -4.45 29.57
N VAL A 285 7.79 -4.47 28.68
CA VAL A 285 9.20 -4.74 29.01
C VAL A 285 10.07 -3.60 28.55
N LEU A 286 11.01 -3.18 29.40
CA LEU A 286 12.12 -2.31 29.03
C LEU A 286 13.36 -3.18 28.80
N VAL A 287 13.99 -3.04 27.64
CA VAL A 287 15.31 -3.58 27.34
C VAL A 287 16.28 -2.42 27.30
N SER A 288 17.37 -2.51 28.06
CA SER A 288 18.39 -1.47 28.14
C SER A 288 19.70 -2.05 27.63
N GLY A 289 20.16 -1.58 26.46
CA GLY A 289 21.46 -1.96 25.92
C GLY A 289 22.61 -1.44 26.78
N LYS A 290 22.48 -0.23 27.35
CA LYS A 290 23.46 0.35 28.29
C LYS A 290 23.77 -0.53 29.51
N SER A 291 22.75 -1.24 30.03
CA SER A 291 22.91 -2.13 31.19
C SER A 291 22.84 -3.61 30.82
N GLU A 292 22.75 -3.92 29.52
CA GLU A 292 22.58 -5.27 28.97
C GLU A 292 21.51 -6.08 29.71
N SER A 293 20.38 -5.44 30.01
CA SER A 293 19.32 -6.04 30.84
C SER A 293 17.93 -5.89 30.24
N SER A 294 17.03 -6.79 30.62
CA SER A 294 15.61 -6.76 30.27
C SER A 294 14.78 -6.97 31.53
N TYR A 295 13.81 -6.09 31.76
CA TYR A 295 13.00 -6.11 32.97
C TYR A 295 11.62 -5.46 32.76
N PRO A 296 10.64 -5.68 33.65
CA PRO A 296 9.30 -5.12 33.47
C PRO A 296 9.32 -3.60 33.40
N LEU A 297 8.62 -3.03 32.41
CA LEU A 297 8.48 -1.58 32.24
C LEU A 297 7.85 -0.93 33.48
N ALA A 298 6.96 -1.64 34.18
CA ALA A 298 6.43 -1.24 35.49
C ALA A 298 7.53 -0.96 36.54
N SER A 299 8.68 -1.63 36.47
CA SER A 299 9.81 -1.35 37.36
C SER A 299 10.58 -0.10 36.95
N ALA A 300 10.65 0.21 35.65
CA ALA A 300 11.23 1.46 35.16
C ALA A 300 10.35 2.66 35.54
N LEU A 301 9.02 2.54 35.36
CA LEU A 301 8.05 3.57 35.70
C LEU A 301 8.15 4.02 37.16
N LYS A 302 8.37 3.09 38.10
CA LYS A 302 8.60 3.43 39.53
C LYS A 302 9.82 4.33 39.72
N LYS A 303 10.88 4.14 38.94
CA LYS A 303 12.12 4.95 39.01
C LYS A 303 11.88 6.34 38.41
N TRP A 304 11.18 6.40 37.28
CA TRP A 304 10.92 7.66 36.56
C TRP A 304 9.93 8.57 37.26
N LYS A 305 9.03 8.02 38.10
CA LYS A 305 7.99 8.80 38.79
C LYS A 305 8.50 10.09 39.45
N LYS A 306 9.68 10.03 40.08
CA LYS A 306 10.28 11.19 40.75
C LYS A 306 10.52 12.35 39.78
N GLU A 307 11.04 12.08 38.59
CA GLU A 307 11.29 13.10 37.56
C GLU A 307 9.98 13.69 37.02
N PHE A 308 8.94 12.87 36.86
CA PHE A 308 7.60 13.38 36.50
C PHE A 308 7.04 14.31 37.58
N ASP A 309 7.14 13.92 38.86
CA ASP A 309 6.65 14.73 39.98
C ASP A 309 7.42 16.07 40.06
N GLU A 310 8.74 16.06 39.88
CA GLU A 310 9.56 17.28 39.83
C GLU A 310 9.23 18.16 38.61
N THR A 311 8.94 17.56 37.45
CA THR A 311 8.54 18.29 36.24
C THR A 311 7.20 19.00 36.47
N LYS A 312 6.22 18.27 37.02
CA LYS A 312 4.89 18.80 37.34
C LYS A 312 4.95 19.92 38.38
N ALA A 313 5.85 19.83 39.34
CA ALA A 313 6.07 20.86 40.36
C ALA A 313 6.87 22.07 39.84
N GLY A 314 7.37 22.04 38.61
CA GLY A 314 8.24 23.08 38.03
C GLY A 314 9.65 23.11 38.63
N GLY A 315 10.06 22.04 39.32
CA GLY A 315 11.42 21.83 39.84
C GLY A 315 12.41 21.39 38.75
N MET A 316 11.91 20.82 37.66
CA MET A 316 12.66 20.54 36.44
C MET A 316 11.81 20.79 35.20
N LYS A 317 12.46 20.86 34.05
CA LYS A 317 11.85 20.72 32.72
C LYS A 317 12.37 19.44 32.10
N ALA A 318 11.49 18.70 31.45
CA ALA A 318 11.84 17.54 30.63
C ALA A 318 11.13 17.61 29.28
N SER A 319 11.70 16.99 28.26
CA SER A 319 11.01 16.73 27.00
C SER A 319 11.57 15.49 26.33
N VAL A 320 10.71 14.79 25.58
CA VAL A 320 11.12 13.69 24.71
C VAL A 320 10.56 13.92 23.31
N ASP A 321 11.39 13.73 22.29
CA ASP A 321 11.02 13.81 20.88
C ASP A 321 11.38 12.50 20.19
N PHE A 322 10.62 12.07 19.19
CA PHE A 322 10.87 10.82 18.46
C PHE A 322 11.05 11.07 16.96
N ARG A 323 11.98 10.34 16.32
CA ARG A 323 12.12 10.25 14.86
C ARG A 323 12.32 8.81 14.45
N PHE A 324 11.50 8.34 13.51
CA PHE A 324 11.48 6.93 13.10
C PHE A 324 12.07 6.74 11.70
N LYS A 325 12.98 5.79 11.56
CA LYS A 325 13.52 5.36 10.25
C LYS A 325 12.66 4.27 9.60
N GLN A 326 11.92 3.52 10.40
CA GLN A 326 11.17 2.35 9.97
C GLN A 326 9.95 2.13 10.87
N ARG A 327 8.80 1.94 10.23
CA ARG A 327 7.49 1.88 10.89
C ARG A 327 6.66 0.74 10.31
N TRP A 328 6.78 -0.45 10.89
CA TRP A 328 6.07 -1.65 10.44
C TRP A 328 4.84 -1.91 11.29
N GLY A 329 3.84 -2.61 10.74
CA GLY A 329 2.66 -3.00 11.49
C GLY A 329 1.40 -3.16 10.64
N ASP A 330 0.32 -3.45 11.34
CA ASP A 330 -1.05 -3.58 10.84
C ASP A 330 -2.02 -2.86 11.80
N ASP A 331 -3.32 -3.07 11.66
CA ASP A 331 -4.34 -2.43 12.49
C ASP A 331 -4.25 -2.77 14.00
N SER A 332 -3.44 -3.75 14.38
CA SER A 332 -3.36 -4.30 15.74
C SER A 332 -1.97 -4.28 16.37
N THR A 333 -0.91 -4.18 15.56
CA THR A 333 0.50 -4.22 16.01
C THR A 333 1.35 -3.17 15.31
N ALA A 334 2.41 -2.70 15.99
CA ALA A 334 3.42 -1.85 15.38
C ALA A 334 4.83 -2.17 15.89
N HIS A 335 5.82 -2.07 15.00
CA HIS A 335 7.24 -2.08 15.31
C HIS A 335 7.88 -0.81 14.76
N GLU A 336 8.40 0.01 15.66
CA GLU A 336 8.94 1.34 15.38
C GLU A 336 10.44 1.34 15.68
N THR A 337 11.27 1.60 14.67
CA THR A 337 12.72 1.76 14.87
C THR A 337 13.12 3.18 14.56
N GLY A 338 13.88 3.79 15.46
CA GLY A 338 14.23 5.19 15.37
C GLY A 338 15.24 5.64 16.42
N VAL A 339 15.18 6.92 16.74
CA VAL A 339 15.91 7.54 17.84
C VAL A 339 14.90 8.39 18.61
N PHE A 340 15.01 8.43 19.93
CA PHE A 340 14.38 9.48 20.72
C PHE A 340 15.44 10.44 21.27
N ARG A 341 15.09 11.73 21.33
CA ARG A 341 15.86 12.77 21.99
C ARG A 341 15.21 13.04 23.34
N TYR A 342 15.94 12.87 24.44
CA TYR A 342 15.50 13.27 25.77
C TYR A 342 16.29 14.49 26.21
N ALA A 343 15.60 15.55 26.65
CA ALA A 343 16.23 16.73 27.22
C ALA A 343 15.69 16.98 28.63
N SER A 344 16.56 17.33 29.56
CA SER A 344 16.16 17.66 30.92
C SER A 344 17.00 18.80 31.50
N GLN A 345 16.37 19.62 32.33
CA GLN A 345 16.99 20.75 33.00
C GLN A 345 16.37 20.94 34.39
N ILE A 346 17.18 20.72 35.43
CA ILE A 346 16.80 21.08 36.81
C ILE A 346 16.72 22.61 36.90
N LYS A 347 15.78 23.14 37.69
CA LYS A 347 15.61 24.59 37.86
C LYS A 347 16.91 25.28 38.28
N GLY A 348 17.43 26.14 37.40
CA GLY A 348 18.69 26.87 37.61
C GLY A 348 19.95 26.09 37.23
N GLY A 349 19.83 24.86 36.75
CA GLY A 349 20.92 24.05 36.22
C GLY A 349 21.08 24.16 34.70
N GLU A 350 22.11 23.51 34.18
CA GLU A 350 22.34 23.37 32.73
C GLU A 350 21.39 22.34 32.11
N GLU A 351 21.05 22.55 30.83
CA GLU A 351 20.29 21.57 30.06
C GLU A 351 21.19 20.39 29.68
N THR A 352 20.68 19.19 29.87
CA THR A 352 21.30 17.94 29.39
C THR A 352 20.45 17.36 28.27
N VAL A 353 21.09 16.84 27.22
CA VAL A 353 20.41 16.24 26.07
C VAL A 353 21.06 14.90 25.74
N ALA A 354 20.24 13.86 25.60
CA ALA A 354 20.64 12.54 25.15
C ALA A 354 19.85 12.16 23.89
N TYR A 355 20.48 11.39 23.00
CA TYR A 355 19.84 10.76 21.85
C TYR A 355 20.00 9.26 22.00
N ILE A 356 18.92 8.50 21.95
CA ILE A 356 18.94 7.06 22.23
C ILE A 356 18.27 6.32 21.06
N GLU A 357 18.96 5.35 20.47
CA GLU A 357 18.33 4.46 19.48
C GLU A 357 17.26 3.61 20.15
N LEU A 358 16.10 3.59 19.50
CA LEU A 358 14.88 2.99 19.99
C LEU A 358 14.41 1.92 19.01
N GLU A 359 14.10 0.75 19.55
CA GLU A 359 13.21 -0.23 18.95
C GLU A 359 11.99 -0.37 19.87
N ALA A 360 10.79 -0.07 19.37
CA ALA A 360 9.56 -0.17 20.14
C ALA A 360 8.58 -1.15 19.50
N LEU A 361 8.00 -2.04 20.31
CA LEU A 361 6.85 -2.86 19.91
C LEU A 361 5.60 -2.31 20.58
N LEU A 362 4.55 -2.09 19.80
CA LEU A 362 3.27 -1.61 20.28
C LEU A 362 2.15 -2.56 19.88
N VAL A 363 1.13 -2.62 20.71
CA VAL A 363 -0.11 -3.35 20.45
C VAL A 363 -1.31 -2.44 20.65
N LYS A 364 -2.32 -2.57 19.79
CA LYS A 364 -3.59 -1.87 19.96
C LYS A 364 -4.51 -2.72 20.84
N LYS A 365 -4.89 -2.19 22.01
CA LYS A 365 -5.81 -2.83 22.95
C LYS A 365 -6.94 -1.88 23.26
N GLU A 366 -8.16 -2.37 23.14
CA GLU A 366 -9.39 -1.59 23.43
C GLU A 366 -9.44 -0.26 22.66
N GLY A 367 -8.91 -0.26 21.43
CA GLY A 367 -8.89 0.91 20.56
C GLY A 367 -7.71 1.87 20.77
N SER A 368 -6.82 1.64 21.73
CA SER A 368 -5.66 2.50 22.00
C SER A 368 -4.33 1.75 21.86
N TRP A 369 -3.32 2.42 21.31
CA TRP A 369 -1.95 1.91 21.24
C TRP A 369 -1.30 1.89 22.61
N LYS A 370 -0.54 0.83 22.88
CA LYS A 370 0.24 0.65 24.11
C LYS A 370 1.63 0.11 23.76
N VAL A 371 2.69 0.67 24.33
CA VAL A 371 4.04 0.09 24.19
C VAL A 371 4.12 -1.21 24.99
N LEU A 372 4.48 -2.30 24.30
CA LEU A 372 4.71 -3.63 24.86
C LEU A 372 6.20 -3.89 25.09
N MET A 373 7.06 -3.34 24.24
CA MET A 373 8.50 -3.37 24.44
C MET A 373 9.08 -2.00 24.10
N GLU A 374 9.93 -1.50 24.97
CA GLU A 374 10.82 -0.38 24.69
C GLU A 374 12.25 -0.89 24.78
N PHE A 375 13.00 -0.89 23.68
CA PHE A 375 14.40 -1.24 23.67
C PHE A 375 15.24 0.01 23.42
N GLN A 376 15.80 0.52 24.50
CA GLN A 376 16.78 1.61 24.51
C GLN A 376 18.15 1.02 24.21
N LYS A 377 18.51 0.99 22.93
CA LYS A 377 19.63 0.18 22.43
C LYS A 377 20.98 0.82 22.74
N ASP A 378 21.27 1.95 22.11
CA ASP A 378 22.56 2.63 22.22
C ASP A 378 22.38 4.15 22.25
N GLU A 379 23.34 4.86 22.86
CA GLU A 379 23.45 6.32 22.72
C GLU A 379 23.86 6.69 21.28
N LYS A 380 23.23 7.74 20.75
CA LYS A 380 23.45 8.29 19.41
C LYS A 380 23.89 9.74 19.48
N THR A 381 24.29 10.27 18.33
CA THR A 381 24.70 11.68 18.21
C THR A 381 23.56 12.54 17.66
N LYS A 382 23.67 13.86 17.85
CA LYS A 382 22.81 14.83 17.16
C LYS A 382 22.87 14.67 15.63
N VAL A 383 24.02 14.30 15.08
CA VAL A 383 24.17 14.06 13.64
C VAL A 383 23.32 12.87 13.18
N ASP A 384 23.20 11.82 13.99
CA ASP A 384 22.37 10.67 13.65
C ASP A 384 20.88 11.01 13.76
N TRP A 385 20.50 11.79 14.77
CA TRP A 385 19.17 12.36 14.92
C TRP A 385 18.75 13.23 13.71
N ASP A 386 19.66 14.09 13.23
CA ASP A 386 19.39 15.01 12.12
C ASP A 386 19.30 14.32 10.75
N LYS A 387 19.75 13.05 10.63
CA LYS A 387 19.54 12.23 9.42
C LYS A 387 18.13 11.66 9.33
N LEU A 388 17.43 11.55 10.46
CA LEU A 388 16.06 11.07 10.52
C LEU A 388 15.11 12.23 10.26
N LYS A 389 14.03 11.95 9.54
CA LYS A 389 12.99 12.95 9.21
C LYS A 389 11.91 12.96 10.26
#